data_AF-A0A7H0F5X2-F1
#
_entry.id   AF-A0A7H0F5X2-F1
#
_cell.length_a   1.000
_cell.length_b   1.000
_cell.length_c   1.000
_cell.angle_alpha   90.00
_cell.angle_beta   90.00
_cell.angle_gamma   90.00
#
_symmetry.space_group_name_H-M   'P 1'
#
loop_
_entity.id
_entity.type
_entity.pdbx_description
1 polymer ?
#
loop_
_entity_poly.entity_id
_entity_poly.type
_entity_poly.pdbx_seq_one_letter_code
_entity_poly.pdbx_strand_id
1 'polypeptide(L)'
;MSTRIIDSSRVCFEPILTLMVSSNIITSASQYLYTIRHSKNLADILNSVNIQPSLNLCAPAPASGVILHFDPSDFLLELSHNRQPRQLKFREEKFPEEKYYESTTWVEMPDLSLIRKRIIESVFTNFYESQKDCAKAKWGKTNQWDSIWQFAWLVRNAFAHRGKINWKDRSISSVSWKNVFYQYLHDNNREIIFNEIGEGDLIILIDELDNALR
;
A
#
# COMPACT_ATOMS: atom_id res chain seq x y z
N MET A 1 20.50 -4.71 1.53
CA MET A 1 19.17 -4.70 2.15
C MET A 1 18.99 -3.33 2.77
N SER A 2 17.98 -2.56 2.37
CA SER A 2 17.70 -1.22 2.92
C SER A 2 16.64 -1.29 4.01
N THR A 3 16.62 -0.30 4.88
CA THR A 3 15.58 -0.13 5.90
C THR A 3 14.92 1.23 5.70
N ARG A 4 13.60 1.23 5.64
CA ARG A 4 12.77 2.44 5.62
C ARG A 4 12.17 2.66 7.00
N ILE A 5 12.32 3.86 7.53
CA ILE A 5 11.83 4.24 8.85
C ILE A 5 10.88 5.43 8.70
N ILE A 6 9.71 5.34 9.33
CA ILE A 6 8.70 6.39 9.31
C ILE A 6 8.40 6.78 10.75
N ASP A 7 8.82 7.98 11.15
CA ASP A 7 8.60 8.49 12.50
C ASP A 7 7.14 8.90 12.74
N SER A 8 6.71 8.73 13.99
CA SER A 8 5.37 9.15 14.48
C SER A 8 5.10 10.65 14.39
N SER A 9 6.14 11.48 14.24
CA SER A 9 5.99 12.92 14.01
C SER A 9 5.56 13.26 12.58
N ARG A 10 5.57 12.29 11.66
CA ARG A 10 5.26 12.50 10.25
C ARG A 10 3.76 12.41 9.99
N VAL A 11 3.24 13.26 9.11
CA VAL A 11 1.80 13.29 8.77
C VAL A 11 1.37 11.99 8.08
N CYS A 12 2.28 11.34 7.36
CA CYS A 12 2.06 10.04 6.73
C CYS A 12 2.00 8.85 7.70
N PHE A 13 2.37 9.02 8.97
CA PHE A 13 2.51 7.90 9.91
C PHE A 13 1.18 7.16 10.14
N GLU A 14 0.13 7.87 10.52
CA GLU A 14 -1.18 7.27 10.83
C GLU A 14 -1.85 6.61 9.60
N PRO A 15 -1.83 7.22 8.39
CA PRO A 15 -2.26 6.53 7.17
C PRO A 15 -1.52 5.21 6.92
N ILE A 16 -0.19 5.20 7.00
CA ILE A 16 0.61 4.00 6.74
C ILE A 16 0.37 2.95 7.83
N LEU A 17 0.25 3.37 9.09
CA LEU A 17 -0.10 2.48 10.18
C LEU A 17 -1.47 1.82 9.93
N THR A 18 -2.46 2.59 9.50
CA THR A 18 -3.80 2.10 9.18
C THR A 18 -3.75 1.04 8.08
N LEU A 19 -2.96 1.25 7.02
CA LEU A 19 -2.75 0.24 5.97
C LEU A 19 -2.18 -1.05 6.56
N MET A 20 -1.10 -0.95 7.33
CA MET A 20 -0.43 -2.14 7.88
C MET A 20 -1.31 -2.94 8.83
N VAL A 21 -2.02 -2.28 9.74
CA VAL A 21 -2.91 -2.94 10.70
C VAL A 21 -4.09 -3.58 9.97
N SER A 22 -4.72 -2.86 9.03
CA SER A 22 -5.86 -3.40 8.28
C SER A 22 -5.47 -4.61 7.44
N SER A 23 -4.32 -4.55 6.76
CA SER A 23 -3.80 -5.67 5.98
C SER A 23 -3.45 -6.86 6.87
N ASN A 24 -2.86 -6.65 8.05
CA ASN A 24 -2.61 -7.72 9.02
C ASN A 24 -3.90 -8.42 9.43
N ILE A 25 -4.89 -7.65 9.90
CA ILE A 25 -6.18 -8.19 10.35
C ILE A 25 -6.85 -8.99 9.23
N ILE A 26 -6.86 -8.46 8.01
CA ILE A 26 -7.49 -9.12 6.86
C ILE A 26 -6.73 -10.40 6.47
N THR A 27 -5.40 -10.38 6.47
CA THR A 27 -4.58 -11.57 6.18
C THR A 27 -4.78 -12.64 7.24
N SER A 28 -4.74 -12.28 8.52
CA SER A 28 -4.97 -13.21 9.62
C SER A 28 -6.39 -13.79 9.60
N ALA A 29 -7.41 -12.95 9.34
CA ALA A 29 -8.79 -13.41 9.20
C ALA A 29 -8.96 -14.35 7.99
N SER A 30 -8.34 -14.05 6.85
CA SER A 30 -8.37 -14.90 5.65
C SER A 30 -7.70 -16.26 5.91
N GLN A 31 -6.55 -16.27 6.59
CA GLN A 31 -5.87 -17.51 6.97
C GLN A 31 -6.72 -18.34 7.92
N TYR A 32 -7.32 -17.70 8.94
CA TYR A 32 -8.21 -18.38 9.88
C TYR A 32 -9.43 -19.00 9.20
N LEU A 33 -10.11 -18.25 8.32
CA LEU A 33 -11.27 -18.75 7.57
C LEU A 33 -10.89 -19.86 6.58
N TYR A 34 -9.74 -19.74 5.92
CA TYR A 34 -9.20 -20.79 5.06
C TYR A 34 -8.98 -22.09 5.85
N THR A 35 -8.33 -21.98 7.01
CA THR A 35 -8.10 -23.11 7.92
C THR A 35 -9.40 -23.77 8.35
N ILE A 36 -10.41 -23.00 8.78
CA ILE A 36 -11.73 -23.55 9.14
C ILE A 36 -12.35 -24.31 7.98
N ARG A 37 -12.32 -23.74 6.77
CA ARG A 37 -12.94 -24.32 5.58
C ARG A 37 -12.31 -25.65 5.13
N HIS A 38 -11.01 -25.82 5.34
CA HIS A 38 -10.26 -26.98 4.86
C HIS A 38 -9.91 -27.99 5.95
N SER A 39 -10.13 -27.64 7.22
CA SER A 39 -9.98 -28.58 8.33
C SER A 39 -11.13 -29.56 8.36
N LYS A 40 -10.83 -30.85 8.46
CA LYS A 40 -11.85 -31.90 8.55
C LYS A 40 -12.38 -32.05 9.98
N ASN A 41 -11.56 -31.75 10.99
CA ASN A 41 -11.88 -31.91 12.41
C ASN A 41 -11.49 -30.68 13.24
N LEU A 42 -12.19 -30.46 14.36
CA LEU A 42 -11.95 -29.34 15.30
C LEU A 42 -10.54 -29.34 15.91
N ALA A 43 -9.93 -30.52 16.08
CA ALA A 43 -8.57 -30.64 16.57
C ALA A 43 -7.53 -30.03 15.62
N ASP A 44 -7.74 -30.14 14.31
CA ASP A 44 -6.87 -29.52 13.29
C ASP A 44 -6.96 -28.00 13.37
N ILE A 45 -8.18 -27.48 13.62
CA ILE A 45 -8.42 -26.05 13.86
C ILE A 45 -7.67 -25.64 15.12
N LEU A 46 -7.92 -26.25 16.28
CA LEU A 46 -7.28 -25.85 17.54
C LEU A 46 -5.75 -25.92 17.51
N ASN A 47 -5.17 -26.91 16.82
CA ASN A 47 -3.72 -27.02 16.65
C ASN A 47 -3.14 -25.99 15.65
N SER A 48 -3.96 -25.51 14.70
CA SER A 48 -3.57 -24.47 13.73
C SER A 48 -3.92 -23.04 14.17
N VAL A 49 -4.80 -22.85 15.17
CA VAL A 49 -5.06 -21.56 15.84
C VAL A 49 -3.92 -21.18 16.80
N ASN A 50 -2.79 -21.89 16.79
CA ASN A 50 -1.53 -21.32 17.29
C ASN A 50 -1.06 -20.24 16.29
N ILE A 51 -1.88 -19.19 16.15
CA ILE A 51 -1.68 -18.01 15.33
C ILE A 51 -0.37 -17.42 15.84
N GLN A 52 0.73 -17.69 15.14
CA GLN A 52 2.00 -17.07 15.48
C GLN A 52 1.79 -15.55 15.37
N PRO A 53 1.94 -14.79 16.47
CA PRO A 53 1.65 -13.35 16.49
C PRO A 53 2.55 -12.50 15.59
N SER A 54 3.53 -13.12 14.92
CA SER A 54 4.64 -12.47 14.22
C SER A 54 4.72 -12.88 12.75
N LEU A 55 3.59 -13.04 12.07
CA LEU A 55 3.62 -13.15 10.61
C LEU A 55 4.17 -11.84 10.04
N ASN A 56 5.44 -11.88 9.63
CA ASN A 56 6.07 -10.82 8.87
C ASN A 56 5.16 -10.47 7.70
N LEU A 57 4.64 -9.25 7.72
CA LEU A 57 3.77 -8.77 6.66
C LEU A 57 4.62 -8.38 5.47
N CYS A 58 4.28 -8.93 4.32
CA CYS A 58 4.91 -8.58 3.05
C CYS A 58 3.94 -7.73 2.24
N ALA A 59 4.36 -6.53 1.87
CA ALA A 59 3.63 -5.65 0.95
C ALA A 59 4.45 -5.49 -0.34
N PRO A 60 4.10 -6.21 -1.41
CA PRO A 60 4.75 -6.08 -2.71
C PRO A 60 4.60 -4.65 -3.26
N ALA A 61 5.70 -4.07 -3.75
CA ALA A 61 5.76 -2.74 -4.38
C ALA A 61 6.34 -2.84 -5.80
N PRO A 62 5.64 -3.50 -6.75
CA PRO A 62 6.15 -3.78 -8.10
C PRO A 62 6.67 -2.55 -8.83
N ALA A 63 5.98 -1.41 -8.74
CA ALA A 63 6.45 -0.18 -9.39
C ALA A 63 7.76 0.34 -8.79
N SER A 64 7.97 0.12 -7.50
CA SER A 64 9.19 0.48 -6.76
C SER A 64 10.31 -0.55 -6.90
N GLY A 65 10.03 -1.76 -7.40
CA GLY A 65 11.02 -2.83 -7.51
C GLY A 65 11.46 -3.40 -6.16
N VAL A 66 10.63 -3.29 -5.12
CA VAL A 66 10.92 -3.84 -3.78
C VAL A 66 9.71 -4.55 -3.14
N ILE A 67 9.98 -5.41 -2.17
CA ILE A 67 9.00 -5.96 -1.23
C ILE A 67 9.27 -5.32 0.13
N LEU A 68 8.22 -4.75 0.74
CA LEU A 68 8.31 -4.24 2.10
C LEU A 68 7.99 -5.37 3.08
N HIS A 69 8.92 -5.65 4.00
CA HIS A 69 8.70 -6.53 5.13
C HIS A 69 8.49 -5.71 6.38
N PHE A 70 7.34 -5.90 7.03
CA PHE A 70 7.00 -5.26 8.30
C PHE A 70 6.89 -6.34 9.38
N ASP A 71 7.73 -6.18 10.41
CA ASP A 71 7.66 -6.96 11.63
C ASP A 71 6.81 -6.20 12.65
N PRO A 72 5.60 -6.70 13.00
CA PRO A 72 4.73 -6.02 13.94
C PRO A 72 5.21 -6.14 15.40
N SER A 73 6.27 -6.89 15.72
CA SER A 73 6.64 -7.23 17.10
C SER A 73 6.92 -5.99 17.95
N ASP A 74 7.78 -5.07 17.49
CA ASP A 74 8.08 -3.80 18.18
C ASP A 74 6.79 -2.97 18.39
N PHE A 75 5.92 -2.95 17.36
CA PHE A 75 4.66 -2.22 17.38
C PHE A 75 3.68 -2.80 18.41
N LEU A 76 3.46 -4.11 18.40
CA LEU A 76 2.58 -4.81 19.32
C LEU A 76 3.09 -4.73 20.76
N LEU A 77 4.42 -4.75 20.95
CA LEU A 77 5.02 -4.56 22.26
C LEU A 77 4.70 -3.18 22.83
N GLU A 78 4.84 -2.10 22.06
CA GLU A 78 4.45 -0.75 22.52
C GLU A 78 2.94 -0.68 22.86
N LEU A 79 2.08 -1.23 22.00
CA LEU A 79 0.64 -1.25 22.25
C LEU A 79 0.27 -2.04 23.51
N SER A 80 0.92 -3.17 23.77
CA SER A 80 0.69 -3.97 24.99
C SER A 80 0.98 -3.21 26.29
N HIS A 81 1.81 -2.17 26.20
CA HIS A 81 2.15 -1.27 27.31
C HIS A 81 1.35 0.04 27.28
N ASN A 82 0.28 0.12 26.49
CA ASN A 82 -0.52 1.34 26.24
C ASN A 82 0.34 2.53 25.76
N ARG A 83 1.36 2.26 24.94
CA ARG A 83 2.24 3.29 24.35
C ARG A 83 1.97 3.42 22.87
N GLN A 84 2.05 4.67 22.36
CA GLN A 84 2.01 4.91 20.93
C GLN A 84 3.37 4.52 20.31
N PRO A 85 3.39 3.71 19.25
CA PRO A 85 4.62 3.36 18.55
C PRO A 85 5.29 4.62 18.00
N ARG A 86 6.61 4.73 18.20
CA ARG A 86 7.37 5.92 17.79
C ARG A 86 7.76 5.92 16.31
N GLN A 87 7.83 4.74 15.71
CA GLN A 87 8.32 4.55 14.34
C GLN A 87 7.72 3.28 13.74
N LEU A 88 7.53 3.30 12.42
CA LEU A 88 7.31 2.10 11.61
C LEU A 88 8.63 1.76 10.92
N LYS A 89 9.03 0.49 10.96
CA LYS A 89 10.25 0.01 10.30
C LYS A 89 9.88 -1.02 9.23
N PHE A 90 10.34 -0.77 8.02
CA PHE A 90 10.20 -1.69 6.91
C PHE A 90 11.59 -2.13 6.47
N ARG A 91 11.78 -3.44 6.34
CA ARG A 91 12.94 -4.00 5.65
C ARG A 91 12.59 -4.12 4.18
N GLU A 92 13.39 -3.50 3.33
CA GLU A 92 13.18 -3.54 1.88
C GLU A 92 14.07 -4.63 1.27
N GLU A 93 13.42 -5.52 0.54
CA GLU A 93 14.07 -6.55 -0.27
C GLU A 93 13.80 -6.24 -1.75
N LYS A 94 14.82 -6.30 -2.61
CA LYS A 94 14.60 -6.10 -4.06
C LYS A 94 13.73 -7.22 -4.59
N PHE A 95 12.85 -6.92 -5.55
CA PHE A 95 12.18 -7.99 -6.28
C PHE A 95 13.24 -8.87 -6.97
N PRO A 96 13.14 -10.21 -6.86
CA PRO A 96 13.96 -11.10 -7.65
C PRO A 96 13.62 -10.89 -9.14
N GLU A 97 14.61 -10.52 -9.95
CA GLU A 97 14.45 -10.18 -11.38
C GLU A 97 13.77 -11.29 -12.21
N GLU A 98 13.74 -12.53 -11.72
CA GLU A 98 13.26 -13.72 -12.44
C GLU A 98 11.90 -14.27 -11.99
N LYS A 99 11.24 -13.70 -10.97
CA LYS A 99 9.92 -14.19 -10.55
C LYS A 99 8.86 -13.14 -10.81
N TYR A 100 8.30 -13.18 -12.03
CA TYR A 100 6.87 -12.89 -12.17
C TYR A 100 6.19 -13.75 -11.10
N TYR A 101 5.49 -13.12 -10.15
CA TYR A 101 4.51 -13.86 -9.37
C TYR A 101 3.53 -14.42 -10.40
N GLU A 102 3.72 -15.68 -10.83
CA GLU A 102 2.58 -16.56 -11.04
C GLU A 102 1.72 -16.27 -9.82
N SER A 103 0.51 -15.74 -10.04
CA SER A 103 -0.37 -15.33 -8.97
C SER A 103 -0.39 -16.49 -7.98
N THR A 104 0.39 -16.39 -6.90
CA THR A 104 0.34 -17.39 -5.85
C THR A 104 -1.12 -17.41 -5.53
N THR A 105 -1.73 -18.58 -5.65
CA THR A 105 -3.14 -18.86 -5.44
C THR A 105 -3.47 -18.55 -3.98
N TRP A 106 -3.33 -17.29 -3.59
CA TRP A 106 -4.06 -16.68 -2.52
C TRP A 106 -5.48 -17.02 -2.88
N VAL A 107 -6.09 -17.90 -2.09
CA VAL A 107 -7.51 -18.13 -2.20
C VAL A 107 -8.13 -16.77 -2.01
N GLU A 108 -8.52 -16.14 -3.12
CA GLU A 108 -9.29 -14.92 -3.08
C GLU A 108 -10.58 -15.28 -2.37
N MET A 109 -10.62 -15.01 -1.07
CA MET A 109 -11.89 -14.92 -0.38
C MET A 109 -12.56 -13.68 -0.97
N PRO A 110 -13.63 -13.82 -1.77
CA PRO A 110 -14.12 -12.75 -2.63
C PRO A 110 -14.53 -11.49 -1.86
N ASP A 111 -14.80 -11.62 -0.57
CA ASP A 111 -15.31 -10.55 0.29
C ASP A 111 -14.19 -9.74 0.99
N LEU A 112 -13.17 -10.43 1.52
CA LEU A 112 -12.09 -9.77 2.28
C LEU A 112 -11.13 -8.99 1.38
N SER A 113 -10.92 -9.45 0.14
CA SER A 113 -10.10 -8.72 -0.83
C SER A 113 -10.74 -7.38 -1.20
N LEU A 114 -12.06 -7.32 -1.36
CA LEU A 114 -12.79 -6.08 -1.63
C LEU A 114 -12.69 -5.11 -0.46
N ILE A 115 -12.83 -5.60 0.78
CA ILE A 115 -12.66 -4.79 1.99
C ILE A 115 -11.26 -4.18 2.03
N ARG A 116 -10.22 -4.99 1.80
CA ARG A 116 -8.83 -4.50 1.73
C ARG A 116 -8.67 -3.42 0.67
N LYS A 117 -9.15 -3.64 -0.55
CA LYS A 117 -9.09 -2.66 -1.65
C LYS A 117 -9.75 -1.33 -1.26
N ARG A 118 -10.92 -1.37 -0.62
CA ARG A 118 -11.66 -0.17 -0.17
C ARG A 118 -10.96 0.58 0.96
N ILE A 119 -10.35 -0.14 1.91
CA ILE A 119 -9.57 0.50 2.98
C ILE A 119 -8.36 1.21 2.38
N ILE A 120 -7.62 0.53 1.50
CA ILE A 120 -6.46 1.11 0.81
C ILE A 120 -6.85 2.36 0.01
N GLU A 121 -7.93 2.28 -0.78
CA GLU A 121 -8.48 3.40 -1.53
C GLU A 121 -8.84 4.59 -0.62
N SER A 122 -9.56 4.32 0.47
CA SER A 122 -9.98 5.34 1.44
C SER A 122 -8.79 6.03 2.09
N VAL A 123 -7.82 5.25 2.59
CA VAL A 123 -6.63 5.78 3.26
C VAL A 123 -5.81 6.64 2.32
N PHE A 124 -5.51 6.14 1.11
CA PHE A 124 -4.72 6.88 0.13
C PHE A 124 -5.44 8.17 -0.31
N THR A 125 -6.72 8.07 -0.67
CA THR A 125 -7.49 9.22 -1.14
C THR A 125 -7.62 10.29 -0.05
N ASN A 126 -7.90 9.90 1.19
CA ASN A 126 -8.00 10.85 2.31
C ASN A 126 -6.67 11.55 2.59
N PHE A 127 -5.55 10.81 2.59
CA PHE A 127 -4.23 11.40 2.75
C PHE A 127 -3.94 12.41 1.63
N TYR A 128 -4.09 12.00 0.37
CA TYR A 128 -3.85 12.86 -0.79
C TYR A 128 -4.70 14.13 -0.71
N GLU A 129 -6.01 14.03 -0.48
CA GLU A 129 -6.90 15.20 -0.43
C GLU A 129 -6.56 16.14 0.73
N SER A 130 -6.16 15.60 1.89
CA SER A 130 -5.76 16.42 3.05
C SER A 130 -4.48 17.22 2.80
N GLN A 131 -3.59 16.71 1.95
CA GLN A 131 -2.28 17.31 1.69
C GLN A 131 -2.25 18.10 0.36
N LYS A 132 -3.25 17.93 -0.51
CA LYS A 132 -3.33 18.54 -1.85
C LYS A 132 -3.22 20.06 -1.83
N ASP A 133 -3.83 20.72 -0.85
CA ASP A 133 -3.77 22.18 -0.75
C ASP A 133 -2.36 22.68 -0.40
N CYS A 134 -1.59 21.90 0.39
CA CYS A 134 -0.18 22.19 0.63
C CYS A 134 0.64 22.05 -0.66
N ALA A 135 0.39 21.01 -1.46
CA ALA A 135 1.03 20.85 -2.77
C ALA A 135 0.70 22.01 -3.73
N LYS A 136 -0.58 22.42 -3.76
CA LYS A 136 -1.02 23.58 -4.55
C LYS A 136 -0.38 24.88 -4.07
N ALA A 137 -0.22 25.08 -2.77
CA ALA A 137 0.49 26.24 -2.23
C ALA A 137 1.98 26.25 -2.60
N LYS A 138 2.62 25.06 -2.64
CA LYS A 138 4.05 24.92 -2.93
C LYS A 138 4.39 25.07 -4.42
N TRP A 139 3.62 24.43 -5.31
CA TRP A 139 3.94 24.35 -6.74
C TRP A 139 2.93 25.02 -7.68
N GLY A 140 1.77 25.45 -7.17
CA GLY A 140 0.72 26.04 -7.99
C GLY A 140 -0.14 24.99 -8.70
N LYS A 141 -0.16 25.02 -10.04
CA LYS A 141 -1.04 24.15 -10.85
C LYS A 141 -0.52 22.72 -10.89
N THR A 142 -1.41 21.74 -11.08
CA THR A 142 -1.05 20.30 -11.07
C THR A 142 0.04 19.93 -12.07
N ASN A 143 0.05 20.54 -13.26
CA ASN A 143 1.10 20.33 -14.26
C ASN A 143 2.47 20.93 -13.89
N GLN A 144 2.56 21.66 -12.77
CA GLN A 144 3.78 22.23 -12.20
C GLN A 144 4.21 21.49 -10.93
N TRP A 145 3.39 20.59 -10.40
CA TRP A 145 3.76 19.75 -9.26
C TRP A 145 4.94 18.85 -9.62
N ASP A 146 5.72 18.43 -8.64
CA ASP A 146 6.79 17.47 -8.87
C ASP A 146 6.23 16.12 -9.34
N SER A 147 7.12 15.27 -9.89
CA SER A 147 6.72 14.00 -10.50
C SER A 147 6.00 13.05 -9.53
N ILE A 148 6.34 13.06 -8.23
CA ILE A 148 5.71 12.19 -7.22
C ILE A 148 4.27 12.64 -6.99
N TRP A 149 4.04 13.95 -6.86
CA TRP A 149 2.71 14.52 -6.71
C TRP A 149 1.85 14.40 -7.97
N GLN A 150 2.43 14.54 -9.16
CA GLN A 150 1.73 14.26 -10.42
C GLN A 150 1.33 12.78 -10.54
N PHE A 151 2.20 11.87 -10.10
CA PHE A 151 1.91 10.45 -10.03
C PHE A 151 0.80 10.13 -9.03
N ALA A 152 0.84 10.72 -7.84
CA ALA A 152 -0.21 10.56 -6.85
C ALA A 152 -1.57 11.08 -7.33
N TRP A 153 -1.59 12.19 -8.09
CA TRP A 153 -2.80 12.66 -8.75
C TRP A 153 -3.37 11.62 -9.73
N LEU A 154 -2.52 10.96 -10.51
CA LEU A 154 -2.91 9.89 -11.43
C LEU A 154 -3.48 8.68 -10.68
N VAL A 155 -2.81 8.23 -9.61
CA VAL A 155 -3.25 7.09 -8.77
C VAL A 155 -4.58 7.42 -8.08
N ARG A 156 -4.74 8.63 -7.51
CA ARG A 156 -5.99 9.08 -6.91
C ARG A 156 -7.14 9.07 -7.93
N ASN A 157 -6.89 9.53 -9.15
CA ASN A 157 -7.90 9.46 -10.21
C ASN A 157 -8.19 8.01 -10.60
N ALA A 158 -7.18 7.13 -10.62
CA ALA A 158 -7.41 5.72 -10.91
C ALA A 158 -8.31 5.05 -9.86
N PHE A 159 -8.15 5.34 -8.57
CA PHE A 159 -9.06 4.89 -7.52
C PHE A 159 -10.50 5.29 -7.79
N ALA A 160 -10.75 6.58 -8.08
CA ALA A 160 -12.08 7.08 -8.43
C ALA A 160 -12.69 6.42 -9.69
N HIS A 161 -11.88 5.75 -10.49
CA HIS A 161 -12.25 5.09 -11.74
C HIS A 161 -11.97 3.58 -11.72
N ARG A 162 -12.23 2.93 -10.57
CA ARG A 162 -12.16 1.46 -10.40
C ARG A 162 -10.78 0.88 -10.74
N GLY A 163 -9.72 1.58 -10.34
CA GLY A 163 -8.33 1.18 -10.57
C GLY A 163 -7.79 1.49 -11.96
N LYS A 164 -8.59 2.13 -12.84
CA LYS A 164 -8.19 2.46 -14.21
C LYS A 164 -7.79 3.92 -14.35
N ILE A 165 -6.71 4.18 -15.08
CA ILE A 165 -6.28 5.53 -15.42
C ILE A 165 -7.45 6.27 -16.08
N ASN A 166 -7.80 7.42 -15.49
CA ASN A 166 -8.69 8.40 -16.10
C ASN A 166 -7.94 9.74 -16.20
N TRP A 167 -7.31 9.95 -17.34
CA TRP A 167 -6.49 11.13 -17.60
C TRP A 167 -7.30 12.14 -18.41
N LYS A 168 -7.73 13.24 -17.76
CA LYS A 168 -8.52 14.29 -18.43
C LYS A 168 -7.72 15.55 -18.73
N ASP A 169 -6.70 15.85 -17.92
CA ASP A 169 -5.87 17.04 -18.10
C ASP A 169 -4.77 16.79 -19.15
N ARG A 170 -4.95 17.38 -20.33
CA ARG A 170 -3.98 17.29 -21.45
C ARG A 170 -2.71 18.09 -21.23
N SER A 171 -2.65 18.94 -20.21
CA SER A 171 -1.45 19.72 -19.90
C SER A 171 -0.34 18.88 -19.27
N ILE A 172 -0.69 17.69 -18.78
CA ILE A 172 0.26 16.67 -18.31
C ILE A 172 0.33 15.61 -19.42
N SER A 173 1.46 15.51 -20.11
CA SER A 173 1.62 14.59 -21.25
C SER A 173 2.09 13.19 -20.84
N SER A 174 2.89 13.14 -19.77
CA SER A 174 3.45 11.91 -19.21
C SER A 174 3.64 12.05 -17.71
N VAL A 175 3.60 10.93 -16.99
CA VAL A 175 3.86 10.86 -15.56
C VAL A 175 4.77 9.67 -15.31
N SER A 176 5.83 9.87 -14.52
CA SER A 176 6.77 8.82 -14.12
C SER A 176 6.90 8.76 -12.60
N TRP A 177 7.08 7.56 -12.09
CA TRP A 177 7.45 7.34 -10.70
C TRP A 177 8.15 5.98 -10.57
N LYS A 178 9.35 5.97 -10.00
CA LYS A 178 10.18 4.76 -9.90
C LYS A 178 10.33 4.06 -11.27
N ASN A 179 9.94 2.79 -11.38
CA ASN A 179 10.08 1.99 -12.59
C ASN A 179 8.82 2.03 -13.49
N VAL A 180 7.82 2.85 -13.16
CA VAL A 180 6.62 3.01 -13.98
C VAL A 180 6.57 4.36 -14.69
N PHE A 181 6.01 4.31 -15.90
CA PHE A 181 5.86 5.45 -16.78
C PHE A 181 4.54 5.32 -17.54
N TYR A 182 3.74 6.38 -17.51
CA TYR A 182 2.45 6.43 -18.17
C TYR A 182 2.37 7.66 -19.07
N GLN A 183 1.77 7.49 -20.25
CA GLN A 183 1.57 8.53 -21.25
C GLN A 183 0.08 8.73 -21.53
N TYR A 184 -0.33 10.00 -21.63
CA TYR A 184 -1.72 10.39 -21.87
C TYR A 184 -2.36 9.68 -23.07
N LEU A 185 -1.62 9.58 -24.19
CA LEU A 185 -2.15 9.05 -25.45
C LEU A 185 -2.30 7.52 -25.47
N HIS A 186 -1.59 6.79 -24.61
CA HIS A 186 -1.48 5.34 -24.72
C HIS A 186 -2.07 4.59 -23.51
N ASP A 187 -2.04 5.19 -22.32
CA ASP A 187 -2.37 4.48 -21.08
C ASP A 187 -3.74 4.84 -20.50
N ASN A 188 -4.54 5.67 -21.17
CA ASN A 188 -5.87 5.99 -20.68
C ASN A 188 -6.77 4.73 -20.66
N ASN A 189 -7.56 4.55 -19.60
CA ASN A 189 -8.32 3.33 -19.25
C ASN A 189 -7.50 2.08 -18.88
N ARG A 190 -6.16 2.16 -18.80
CA ARG A 190 -5.31 1.06 -18.31
C ARG A 190 -5.55 0.81 -16.82
N GLU A 191 -5.71 -0.45 -16.44
CA GLU A 191 -5.88 -0.85 -15.03
C GLU A 191 -4.52 -1.00 -14.35
N ILE A 192 -4.24 -0.11 -13.39
CA ILE A 192 -2.93 -0.01 -12.75
C ILE A 192 -2.96 -0.40 -11.27
N ILE A 193 -4.07 -0.15 -10.56
CA ILE A 193 -4.15 -0.41 -9.12
C ILE A 193 -4.34 -1.92 -8.86
N PHE A 194 -3.51 -2.48 -7.98
CA PHE A 194 -3.41 -3.92 -7.68
C PHE A 194 -3.00 -4.82 -8.85
N ASN A 195 -2.56 -4.22 -9.96
CA ASN A 195 -1.96 -4.92 -11.10
C ASN A 195 -0.48 -4.50 -11.23
N GLU A 196 -0.24 -3.20 -11.45
CA GLU A 196 1.09 -2.61 -11.60
C GLU A 196 1.54 -1.84 -10.35
N ILE A 197 0.56 -1.35 -9.57
CA ILE A 197 0.76 -0.62 -8.32
C ILE A 197 0.23 -1.49 -7.18
N GLY A 198 1.14 -1.99 -6.35
CA GLY A 198 0.81 -2.80 -5.17
C GLY A 198 0.53 -1.97 -3.92
N GLU A 199 0.14 -2.62 -2.83
CA GLU A 199 -0.01 -1.95 -1.54
C GLU A 199 1.33 -1.37 -1.04
N GLY A 200 2.44 -2.08 -1.26
CA GLY A 200 3.76 -1.58 -0.88
C GLY A 200 4.13 -0.31 -1.64
N ASP A 201 3.72 -0.19 -2.90
CA ASP A 201 3.90 1.04 -3.68
C ASP A 201 3.13 2.21 -3.07
N LEU A 202 1.90 1.98 -2.62
CA LEU A 202 1.09 3.03 -2.00
C LEU A 202 1.67 3.49 -0.66
N ILE A 203 2.24 2.57 0.13
CA ILE A 203 2.96 2.93 1.37
C ILE A 203 4.17 3.82 1.04
N ILE A 204 4.99 3.44 0.06
CA ILE A 204 6.15 4.22 -0.38
C ILE A 204 5.70 5.57 -0.93
N LEU A 205 4.62 5.61 -1.72
CA LEU A 205 4.10 6.83 -2.31
C LEU A 205 3.58 7.81 -1.24
N ILE A 206 2.82 7.34 -0.23
CA ILE A 206 2.35 8.17 0.88
C ILE A 206 3.55 8.77 1.66
N ASP A 207 4.58 7.97 1.91
CA ASP A 207 5.82 8.41 2.55
C ASP A 207 6.54 9.49 1.71
N GLU A 208 6.70 9.25 0.40
CA GLU A 208 7.37 10.18 -0.51
C GLU A 208 6.60 11.48 -0.72
N LEU A 209 5.26 11.45 -0.71
CA LEU A 209 4.41 12.65 -0.78
C LEU A 209 4.60 13.54 0.45
N ASP A 210 4.61 12.96 1.66
CA ASP A 210 4.88 13.71 2.90
C ASP A 210 6.29 14.31 2.90
N ASN A 211 7.29 13.57 2.42
CA ASN A 211 8.65 14.08 2.29
C ASN A 211 8.76 15.24 1.29
N ALA A 212 8.07 15.13 0.14
CA ALA A 212 8.11 16.15 -0.91
C ALA A 212 7.51 17.49 -0.48
N LEU A 213 6.62 17.51 0.52
CA LEU A 213 6.02 18.74 1.04
C LEU A 213 6.90 19.49 2.04
N ARG A 214 7.87 18.82 2.65
CA ARG A 214 8.84 19.44 3.58
C ARG A 214 9.84 20.34 2.85
#